data_AF-A0A369AY88-F1
#
_entry.id   AF-A0A369AY88-F1
#
_cell.length_a   1.000
_cell.length_b   1.000
_cell.length_c   1.000
_cell.angle_alpha   90.00
_cell.angle_beta   90.00
_cell.angle_gamma   90.00
#
_symmetry.space_group_name_H-M   'P 1'
#
loop_
_entity.id
_entity.type
_entity.pdbx_description
1 polymer ?
#
loop_
_entity_poly.entity_id
_entity_poly.type
_entity_poly.pdbx_seq_one_letter_code
_entity_poly.pdbx_strand_id
1 'polypeptide(L)'
;MDIYVNRVTIVYMRKLIDKIKVKRKDREELIKTVNAQKSEQREVLRSRIILILNDGKRENEVAQQLGIDIKTVRKWRDRFHSKGIDGLEDSPRSGAPTTFTILQRCEIIAVACDKPSNYGYDTNNHWTGKILTEAANATIDGLSISESSVRRTLQMNDLKPHKFRMWLHSKDPEFTERVNEVVNLYINTPSDEVVICVDEKTGMQATERIAETILPKPGIAVKYESEYIRHGTQSLIAAFDIKTGNVIAQCGDSRTAEDLLGLMEQVESVK
;
A
#
# COMPACT_ATOMS: atom_id res chain seq x y z
N MET A 1 -40.12 -68.11 19.65
CA MET A 1 -39.28 -67.44 20.67
C MET A 1 -38.85 -66.13 20.06
N ASP A 2 -39.70 -65.12 20.22
CA ASP A 2 -39.42 -63.75 19.78
C ASP A 2 -38.48 -63.08 20.77
N ILE A 3 -37.36 -62.57 20.28
CA ILE A 3 -36.47 -61.70 21.07
C ILE A 3 -36.50 -60.32 20.42
N TYR A 4 -37.27 -59.45 21.04
CA TYR A 4 -37.24 -58.00 20.87
C TYR A 4 -35.86 -57.45 21.25
N VAL A 5 -35.23 -56.66 20.38
CA VAL A 5 -34.15 -55.75 20.81
C VAL A 5 -34.39 -54.35 20.20
N ASN A 6 -34.41 -53.39 21.12
CA ASN A 6 -34.88 -52.02 21.04
C ASN A 6 -34.25 -51.17 19.92
N ARG A 7 -35.11 -50.48 19.16
CA ARG A 7 -34.74 -49.26 18.43
C ARG A 7 -34.54 -48.13 19.44
N VAL A 8 -33.30 -47.66 19.61
CA VAL A 8 -33.00 -46.44 20.36
C VAL A 8 -33.37 -45.24 19.49
N THR A 9 -34.52 -44.62 19.78
CA THR A 9 -34.88 -43.31 19.23
C THR A 9 -34.11 -42.23 19.99
N ILE A 10 -33.13 -41.60 19.33
CA ILE A 10 -32.48 -40.39 19.84
C ILE A 10 -33.50 -39.25 19.78
N VAL A 11 -34.16 -38.99 20.90
CA VAL A 11 -35.00 -37.82 21.10
C VAL A 11 -34.07 -36.62 21.32
N TYR A 12 -33.97 -35.72 20.34
CA TYR A 12 -33.33 -34.43 20.50
C TYR A 12 -34.05 -33.66 21.62
N MET A 13 -33.44 -33.60 22.81
CA MET A 13 -33.89 -32.71 23.88
C MET A 13 -33.79 -31.26 23.39
N ARG A 14 -34.97 -30.67 23.16
CA ARG A 14 -35.17 -29.25 22.89
C ARG A 14 -34.59 -28.47 24.09
N LYS A 15 -33.43 -27.84 23.95
CA LYS A 15 -33.00 -26.79 24.90
C LYS A 15 -34.15 -25.78 25.01
N LEU A 16 -34.71 -25.64 26.20
CA LEU A 16 -35.61 -24.53 26.52
C LEU A 16 -34.82 -23.25 26.26
N ILE A 17 -35.26 -22.49 25.25
CA ILE A 17 -34.56 -21.29 24.78
C ILE A 17 -34.83 -20.19 25.80
N ASP A 18 -33.78 -19.74 26.48
CA ASP A 18 -33.82 -18.52 27.27
C ASP A 18 -34.26 -17.35 26.39
N LYS A 19 -35.12 -16.50 26.94
CA LYS A 19 -35.57 -15.25 26.34
C LYS A 19 -34.35 -14.48 25.84
N ILE A 20 -34.33 -14.04 24.57
CA ILE A 20 -33.26 -13.14 24.09
C ILE A 20 -33.28 -11.90 24.98
N LYS A 21 -32.15 -11.62 25.65
CA LYS A 21 -31.95 -10.39 26.43
C LYS A 21 -31.06 -9.46 25.63
N VAL A 22 -31.63 -8.36 25.15
CA VAL A 22 -30.90 -7.31 24.44
C VAL A 22 -30.47 -6.24 25.45
N LYS A 23 -29.20 -5.84 25.43
CA LYS A 23 -28.70 -4.73 26.27
C LYS A 23 -29.35 -3.41 25.83
N ARG A 24 -29.48 -2.44 26.74
CA ARG A 24 -30.10 -1.14 26.43
C ARG A 24 -29.49 -0.46 25.20
N LYS A 25 -28.15 -0.41 25.14
CA LYS A 25 -27.39 0.17 24.02
C LYS A 25 -27.73 -0.52 22.69
N ASP A 26 -27.64 -1.86 22.65
CA ASP A 26 -27.94 -2.63 21.45
C ASP A 26 -29.41 -2.45 21.02
N ARG A 27 -30.34 -2.34 21.98
CA ARG A 27 -31.76 -2.11 21.69
C ARG A 27 -32.00 -0.76 21.04
N GLU A 28 -31.35 0.29 21.54
CA GLU A 28 -31.41 1.65 20.96
C GLU A 28 -30.90 1.65 19.51
N GLU A 29 -29.81 0.93 19.26
CA GLU A 29 -29.21 0.84 17.93
C GLU A 29 -30.07 0.03 16.94
N LEU A 30 -30.65 -1.09 17.38
CA LEU A 30 -31.61 -1.86 16.57
C LEU A 30 -32.84 -1.03 16.21
N ILE A 31 -33.38 -0.25 17.15
CA ILE A 31 -34.53 0.64 16.92
C ILE A 31 -34.15 1.75 15.92
N LYS A 32 -32.96 2.34 16.07
CA LYS A 32 -32.45 3.34 15.15
C LYS A 32 -32.36 2.79 13.73
N THR A 33 -31.82 1.58 13.55
CA THR A 33 -31.73 0.91 12.23
C THR A 33 -33.11 0.64 11.63
N VAL A 34 -34.09 0.21 12.43
CA VAL A 34 -35.45 -0.06 11.92
C VAL A 34 -36.18 1.22 11.50
N ASN A 35 -35.95 2.33 12.19
CA ASN A 35 -36.63 3.61 11.92
C ASN A 35 -35.91 4.49 10.90
N ALA A 36 -34.67 4.20 10.57
CA ALA A 36 -33.88 4.97 9.61
C ALA A 36 -34.42 4.80 8.18
N GLN A 37 -34.69 5.92 7.51
CA GLN A 37 -35.24 5.93 6.14
C GLN A 37 -34.29 5.36 5.07
N LYS A 38 -32.98 5.34 5.35
CA LYS A 38 -31.93 4.92 4.40
C LYS A 38 -31.26 3.59 4.77
N SER A 39 -31.75 2.89 5.78
CA SER A 39 -31.18 1.59 6.15
C SER A 39 -31.52 0.52 5.13
N GLU A 40 -30.57 -0.37 4.86
CA GLU A 40 -30.79 -1.46 3.92
C GLU A 40 -31.85 -2.42 4.46
N GLN A 41 -32.78 -2.86 3.61
CA GLN A 41 -33.91 -3.72 4.02
C GLN A 41 -33.47 -4.99 4.76
N ARG A 42 -32.31 -5.55 4.40
CA ARG A 42 -31.73 -6.73 5.07
C ARG A 42 -31.32 -6.45 6.51
N GLU A 43 -30.79 -5.26 6.82
CA GLU A 43 -30.40 -4.86 8.17
C GLU A 43 -31.64 -4.56 9.02
N VAL A 44 -32.64 -3.90 8.42
CA VAL A 44 -33.95 -3.67 9.03
C VAL A 44 -34.61 -5.00 9.40
N LEU A 45 -34.61 -5.98 8.49
CA LEU A 45 -35.17 -7.31 8.74
C LEU A 45 -34.48 -8.01 9.91
N ARG A 46 -33.14 -8.03 9.91
CA ARG A 46 -32.33 -8.63 10.99
C ARG A 46 -32.62 -7.97 12.34
N SER A 47 -32.72 -6.64 12.34
CA SER A 47 -33.01 -5.87 13.55
C SER A 47 -34.42 -6.11 14.08
N ARG A 48 -35.42 -6.20 13.19
CA ARG A 48 -36.80 -6.57 13.55
C ARG A 48 -36.89 -7.96 14.15
N ILE A 49 -36.17 -8.94 13.61
CA ILE A 49 -36.12 -10.30 14.17
C ILE A 49 -35.70 -10.25 15.65
N ILE A 50 -34.59 -9.55 15.96
CA ILE A 50 -34.04 -9.49 17.32
C ILE A 50 -34.97 -8.72 18.27
N LEU A 51 -35.55 -7.59 17.83
CA LEU A 51 -36.48 -6.81 18.65
C LEU A 51 -37.74 -7.62 19.01
N ILE A 52 -38.35 -8.30 18.04
CA ILE A 52 -39.56 -9.10 18.28
C ILE A 52 -39.25 -10.30 19.19
N LEU A 53 -38.08 -10.94 19.04
CA LEU A 53 -37.63 -12.01 19.94
C LEU A 53 -37.37 -11.48 21.36
N ASN A 54 -36.81 -10.28 21.50
CA ASN A 54 -36.60 -9.62 22.80
C ASN A 54 -37.92 -9.28 23.49
N ASP A 55 -38.97 -8.96 22.73
CA ASP A 55 -40.32 -8.73 23.25
C ASP A 55 -41.01 -10.04 23.70
N GLY A 56 -40.35 -11.19 23.53
CA GLY A 56 -40.77 -12.48 24.09
C GLY A 56 -41.59 -13.35 23.15
N LYS A 57 -41.70 -12.99 21.87
CA LYS A 57 -42.34 -13.84 20.85
C LYS A 57 -41.50 -15.08 20.56
N ARG A 58 -42.17 -16.18 20.23
CA ARG A 58 -41.54 -17.43 19.80
C ARG A 58 -41.06 -17.33 18.36
N GLU A 59 -40.03 -18.09 18.00
CA GLU A 59 -39.46 -18.08 16.64
C GLU A 59 -40.50 -18.29 15.53
N ASN A 60 -41.47 -19.18 15.74
CA ASN A 60 -42.55 -19.44 14.79
C ASN A 60 -43.43 -18.21 14.57
N GLU A 61 -43.73 -17.48 15.64
CA GLU A 61 -44.55 -16.27 15.58
C GLU A 61 -43.79 -15.17 14.85
N VAL A 62 -42.48 -15.02 15.10
CA VAL A 62 -41.62 -14.05 14.40
C VAL A 62 -41.54 -14.36 12.91
N ALA A 63 -41.37 -15.64 12.56
CA ALA A 63 -41.34 -16.11 11.18
C ALA A 63 -42.65 -15.79 10.45
N GLN A 64 -43.79 -16.07 11.07
CA GLN A 64 -45.12 -15.79 10.52
C GLN A 64 -45.37 -14.28 10.39
N GLN A 65 -45.02 -13.49 11.42
CA GLN A 65 -45.22 -12.04 11.44
C GLN A 65 -44.38 -11.32 10.38
N LEU A 66 -43.16 -11.79 10.12
CA LEU A 66 -42.25 -11.18 9.15
C LEU A 66 -42.29 -11.83 7.76
N GLY A 67 -43.07 -12.90 7.56
CA GLY A 67 -43.19 -13.60 6.29
C GLY A 67 -41.89 -14.28 5.83
N ILE A 68 -41.09 -14.83 6.76
CA ILE A 68 -39.79 -15.45 6.47
C ILE A 68 -39.70 -16.89 6.98
N ASP A 69 -38.75 -17.65 6.46
CA ASP A 69 -38.47 -19.00 6.95
C ASP A 69 -37.92 -19.00 8.38
N ILE A 70 -38.38 -19.93 9.22
CA ILE A 70 -37.95 -20.08 10.61
C ILE A 70 -36.43 -20.29 10.76
N LYS A 71 -35.76 -20.92 9.78
CA LYS A 71 -34.30 -21.09 9.77
C LYS A 71 -33.59 -19.74 9.69
N THR A 72 -34.18 -18.74 9.03
CA THR A 72 -33.65 -17.38 8.98
C THR A 72 -33.72 -16.71 10.36
N VAL A 73 -34.85 -16.86 11.06
CA VAL A 73 -35.02 -16.38 12.44
C VAL A 73 -33.97 -17.01 13.36
N ARG A 74 -33.80 -18.34 13.30
CA ARG A 74 -32.81 -19.07 14.08
C ARG A 74 -31.38 -18.64 13.78
N LYS A 75 -31.02 -18.51 12.50
CA LYS A 75 -29.69 -18.05 12.07
C LYS A 75 -29.34 -16.71 12.70
N TRP A 76 -30.23 -15.71 12.62
CA TRP A 76 -29.94 -14.38 13.15
C TRP A 76 -29.99 -14.34 14.67
N ARG A 77 -30.90 -15.09 15.31
CA ARG A 77 -30.91 -15.29 16.77
C ARG A 77 -29.57 -15.85 17.24
N ASP A 78 -29.07 -16.91 16.61
CA ASP A 78 -27.83 -17.58 17.02
C ASP A 78 -26.60 -16.69 16.81
N ARG A 79 -26.57 -15.94 15.70
CA ARG A 79 -25.51 -14.95 15.45
C ARG A 79 -25.55 -13.79 16.44
N PHE A 80 -26.74 -13.28 16.76
CA PHE A 80 -26.90 -12.24 17.77
C PHE A 80 -26.52 -12.74 19.17
N HIS A 81 -26.90 -13.95 19.52
CA HIS A 81 -26.55 -14.54 20.82
C HIS A 81 -25.04 -14.74 20.98
N SER A 82 -24.34 -15.08 19.90
CA SER A 82 -22.89 -15.31 19.92
C SER A 82 -22.04 -14.04 19.81
N LYS A 83 -22.47 -13.03 19.05
CA LYS A 83 -21.66 -11.85 18.71
C LYS A 83 -22.33 -10.50 18.98
N GLY A 84 -23.53 -10.49 19.57
CA GLY A 84 -24.30 -9.25 19.77
C GLY A 84 -24.71 -8.62 18.43
N ILE A 85 -24.72 -7.29 18.39
CA ILE A 85 -25.15 -6.52 17.21
C ILE A 85 -24.24 -6.76 15.98
N ASP A 86 -22.92 -6.93 16.21
CA ASP A 86 -21.93 -7.25 15.17
C ASP A 86 -22.23 -8.59 14.47
N GLY A 87 -22.97 -9.49 15.15
CA GLY A 87 -23.44 -10.74 14.58
C GLY A 87 -24.46 -10.56 13.45
N LEU A 88 -25.07 -9.38 13.33
CA LEU A 88 -26.07 -9.08 12.31
C LEU A 88 -25.43 -8.60 10.99
N GLU A 89 -24.12 -8.35 10.95
CA GLU A 89 -23.42 -8.00 9.73
C GLU A 89 -23.27 -9.18 8.76
N ASP A 90 -23.11 -8.87 7.48
CA ASP A 90 -22.75 -9.89 6.49
C ASP A 90 -21.36 -10.44 6.81
N SER A 91 -21.25 -11.77 6.86
CA SER A 91 -19.92 -12.39 6.89
C SER A 91 -19.18 -12.05 5.60
N PRO A 92 -17.83 -11.96 5.64
CA PRO A 92 -17.01 -11.91 4.45
C PRO A 92 -17.45 -13.01 3.48
N ARG A 93 -17.77 -12.63 2.24
CA ARG A 93 -18.08 -13.61 1.20
C ARG A 93 -16.80 -14.38 0.88
N SER A 94 -16.94 -15.67 0.57
CA SER A 94 -15.80 -16.56 0.27
C SER A 94 -14.96 -16.11 -0.93
N GLY A 95 -15.42 -15.13 -1.71
CA GLY A 95 -14.75 -14.64 -2.90
C GLY A 95 -14.65 -15.71 -4.00
N ALA A 96 -13.96 -15.36 -5.08
CA ALA A 96 -13.55 -16.36 -6.07
C ALA A 96 -12.45 -17.25 -5.47
N PRO A 97 -12.45 -18.57 -5.73
CA PRO A 97 -11.37 -19.45 -5.32
C PRO A 97 -10.01 -18.95 -5.82
N THR A 98 -8.96 -19.12 -5.01
CA THR A 98 -7.60 -18.73 -5.40
C THR A 98 -7.09 -19.63 -6.52
N THR A 99 -6.74 -19.06 -7.67
CA THR A 99 -6.20 -19.80 -8.83
C THR A 99 -4.74 -20.22 -8.65
N PHE A 100 -3.95 -19.42 -7.95
CA PHE A 100 -2.51 -19.66 -7.75
C PHE A 100 -2.24 -20.01 -6.30
N THR A 101 -1.41 -21.02 -6.07
CA THR A 101 -1.03 -21.46 -4.73
C THR A 101 -0.13 -20.41 -4.06
N ILE A 102 -0.01 -20.49 -2.73
CA ILE A 102 0.93 -19.65 -1.98
C ILE A 102 2.36 -19.91 -2.46
N LEU A 103 2.71 -21.18 -2.70
CA LEU A 103 4.02 -21.59 -3.15
C LEU A 103 4.39 -20.96 -4.51
N GLN A 104 3.47 -21.02 -5.49
CA GLN A 104 3.66 -20.37 -6.79
C GLN A 104 3.85 -18.85 -6.68
N ARG A 105 3.14 -18.19 -5.74
CA ARG A 105 3.33 -16.75 -5.49
C ARG A 105 4.69 -16.45 -4.88
N CYS A 106 5.16 -17.28 -3.96
CA CYS A 106 6.50 -17.15 -3.38
C CYS A 106 7.58 -17.36 -4.45
N GLU A 107 7.39 -18.31 -5.36
CA GLU A 107 8.32 -18.54 -6.47
C GLU A 107 8.35 -17.35 -7.44
N ILE A 108 7.19 -16.75 -7.77
CA ILE A 108 7.14 -15.50 -8.56
C ILE A 108 7.96 -14.38 -7.88
N ILE A 109 7.85 -14.26 -6.56
CA ILE A 109 8.63 -13.29 -5.79
C ILE A 109 10.12 -13.60 -5.86
N ALA A 110 10.50 -14.87 -5.73
CA ALA A 110 11.89 -15.29 -5.84
C ALA A 110 12.49 -14.93 -7.21
N VAL A 111 11.75 -15.20 -8.31
CA VAL A 111 12.17 -14.80 -9.66
C VAL A 111 12.34 -13.29 -9.76
N ALA A 112 11.40 -12.51 -9.22
CA ALA A 112 11.45 -11.05 -9.25
C ALA A 112 12.61 -10.44 -8.44
N CYS A 113 13.11 -11.17 -7.44
CA CYS A 113 14.23 -10.77 -6.57
C CYS A 113 15.60 -11.25 -7.08
N ASP A 114 15.63 -11.94 -8.22
CA ASP A 114 16.86 -12.41 -8.84
C ASP A 114 17.13 -11.67 -10.16
N LYS A 115 18.27 -11.94 -10.79
CA LYS A 115 18.70 -11.25 -12.01
C LYS A 115 18.01 -11.86 -13.23
N PRO A 116 17.45 -11.04 -14.15
CA PRO A 116 16.96 -11.49 -15.44
C PRO A 116 17.94 -12.38 -16.23
N SER A 117 19.25 -12.14 -16.08
CA SER A 117 20.30 -12.93 -16.72
C SER A 117 20.30 -14.40 -16.31
N ASN A 118 19.89 -14.71 -15.07
CA ASN A 118 19.79 -16.07 -14.57
C ASN A 118 18.64 -16.86 -15.24
N TYR A 119 17.73 -16.15 -15.91
CA TYR A 119 16.61 -16.69 -16.66
C TYR A 119 16.76 -16.52 -18.18
N GLY A 120 17.97 -16.15 -18.65
CA GLY A 120 18.28 -16.03 -20.07
C GLY A 120 17.91 -14.68 -20.71
N TYR A 121 17.65 -13.63 -19.91
CA TYR A 121 17.30 -12.30 -20.40
C TYR A 121 18.43 -11.30 -20.16
N ASP A 122 18.92 -10.67 -21.22
CA ASP A 122 19.89 -9.58 -21.14
C ASP A 122 19.20 -8.22 -21.15
N THR A 123 18.85 -7.74 -19.95
CA THR A 123 18.11 -6.49 -19.76
C THR A 123 18.81 -5.52 -18.80
N ASN A 124 20.14 -5.60 -18.68
CA ASN A 124 20.90 -4.79 -17.71
C ASN A 124 20.34 -4.91 -16.28
N ASN A 125 19.93 -6.11 -15.86
CA ASN A 125 19.24 -6.40 -14.60
C ASN A 125 17.84 -5.76 -14.41
N HIS A 126 17.14 -5.40 -15.49
CA HIS A 126 15.79 -4.84 -15.42
C HIS A 126 14.70 -5.88 -15.68
N TRP A 127 13.77 -6.01 -14.75
CA TRP A 127 12.53 -6.74 -15.00
C TRP A 127 11.49 -5.83 -15.63
N THR A 128 11.06 -6.14 -16.87
CA THR A 128 9.78 -5.66 -17.38
C THR A 128 8.67 -6.60 -16.91
N GLY A 129 7.42 -6.11 -16.83
CA GLY A 129 6.29 -6.95 -16.44
C GLY A 129 6.13 -8.17 -17.35
N LYS A 130 6.29 -7.96 -18.66
CA LYS A 130 6.32 -9.02 -19.67
C LYS A 130 7.43 -10.05 -19.43
N ILE A 131 8.68 -9.61 -19.33
CA ILE A 131 9.84 -10.53 -19.19
C ILE A 131 9.76 -11.33 -17.89
N LEU A 132 9.37 -10.68 -16.78
CA LEU A 132 9.18 -11.37 -15.51
C LEU A 132 8.06 -12.42 -15.58
N THR A 133 6.99 -12.12 -16.32
CA THR A 133 5.88 -13.04 -16.51
C THR A 133 6.30 -14.24 -17.37
N GLU A 134 7.05 -14.01 -18.44
CA GLU A 134 7.60 -15.07 -19.28
C GLU A 134 8.56 -15.96 -18.48
N ALA A 135 9.49 -15.37 -17.74
CA ALA A 135 10.42 -16.10 -16.87
C ALA A 135 9.70 -16.93 -15.80
N ALA A 136 8.71 -16.35 -15.13
CA ALA A 136 7.92 -17.05 -14.12
C ALA A 136 7.15 -18.24 -14.71
N ASN A 137 6.46 -18.05 -15.84
CA ASN A 137 5.73 -19.13 -16.52
C ASN A 137 6.67 -20.23 -17.05
N ALA A 138 7.89 -19.88 -17.45
CA ALA A 138 8.88 -20.85 -17.95
C ALA A 138 9.56 -21.64 -16.82
N THR A 139 9.70 -21.05 -15.63
CA THR A 139 10.48 -21.64 -14.53
C THR A 139 9.62 -22.39 -13.52
N ILE A 140 8.38 -21.95 -13.31
CA ILE A 140 7.52 -22.46 -12.24
C ILE A 140 6.56 -23.50 -12.79
N ASP A 141 6.64 -24.72 -12.26
CA ASP A 141 5.82 -25.84 -12.75
C ASP A 141 4.31 -25.59 -12.56
N GLY A 142 3.54 -25.94 -13.59
CA GLY A 142 2.09 -25.75 -13.64
C GLY A 142 1.62 -24.29 -13.55
N LEU A 143 2.51 -23.30 -13.71
CA LEU A 143 2.12 -21.89 -13.68
C LEU A 143 1.67 -21.40 -15.07
N SER A 144 0.48 -20.82 -15.11
CA SER A 144 0.03 -20.01 -16.25
C SER A 144 -0.59 -18.72 -15.71
N ILE A 145 0.24 -17.69 -15.59
CA ILE A 145 -0.14 -16.41 -14.99
C ILE A 145 -0.04 -15.27 -16.01
N SER A 146 -1.01 -14.35 -15.93
CA SER A 146 -0.99 -13.12 -16.72
C SER A 146 -0.12 -12.05 -16.05
N GLU A 147 0.38 -11.12 -16.85
CA GLU A 147 1.19 -9.99 -16.36
C GLU A 147 0.46 -9.17 -15.28
N SER A 148 -0.85 -8.98 -15.44
CA SER A 148 -1.67 -8.29 -14.44
C SER A 148 -1.69 -9.00 -13.07
N SER A 149 -1.63 -10.33 -13.07
CA SER A 149 -1.62 -11.14 -11.85
C SER A 149 -0.23 -11.18 -11.23
N VAL A 150 0.83 -11.25 -12.04
CA VAL A 150 2.22 -11.06 -11.57
C VAL A 150 2.36 -9.70 -10.91
N ARG A 151 1.94 -8.62 -11.58
CA ARG A 151 1.97 -7.26 -11.03
C ARG A 151 1.19 -7.15 -9.72
N ARG A 152 0.03 -7.79 -9.62
CA ARG A 152 -0.76 -7.81 -8.37
C ARG A 152 -0.01 -8.52 -7.24
N THR A 153 0.61 -9.68 -7.52
CA THR A 153 1.46 -10.39 -6.55
C THR A 153 2.59 -9.50 -6.06
N LEU A 154 3.28 -8.79 -6.96
CA LEU A 154 4.35 -7.87 -6.57
C LEU A 154 3.85 -6.70 -5.73
N GLN A 155 2.73 -6.07 -6.12
CA GLN A 155 2.14 -4.95 -5.38
C GLN A 155 1.72 -5.33 -3.95
N MET A 156 1.16 -6.53 -3.77
CA MET A 156 0.81 -7.05 -2.44
C MET A 156 2.03 -7.24 -1.53
N ASN A 157 3.23 -7.33 -2.10
CA ASN A 157 4.49 -7.50 -1.38
C ASN A 157 5.40 -6.26 -1.47
N ASP A 158 4.86 -5.13 -1.94
CA ASP A 158 5.59 -3.87 -2.19
C ASP A 158 6.87 -4.00 -3.04
N LEU A 159 6.91 -4.98 -3.95
CA LEU A 159 8.05 -5.22 -4.84
C LEU A 159 7.91 -4.43 -6.14
N LYS A 160 8.99 -3.73 -6.52
CA LYS A 160 9.07 -2.90 -7.74
C LYS A 160 10.34 -3.24 -8.53
N PRO A 161 10.44 -4.46 -9.10
CA PRO A 161 11.67 -4.95 -9.75
C PRO A 161 12.03 -4.22 -11.05
N HIS A 162 11.13 -3.38 -11.57
CA HIS A 162 11.37 -2.45 -12.68
C HIS A 162 12.00 -1.12 -12.23
N LYS A 163 12.05 -0.84 -10.93
CA LYS A 163 12.69 0.36 -10.38
C LYS A 163 14.08 0.02 -9.93
N PHE A 164 15.03 0.85 -10.34
CA PHE A 164 16.38 0.84 -9.81
C PHE A 164 16.69 2.22 -9.22
N ARG A 165 17.52 2.21 -8.19
CA ARG A 165 18.13 3.42 -7.66
C ARG A 165 19.63 3.18 -7.62
N MET A 166 20.37 4.02 -8.33
CA MET A 166 21.81 4.06 -8.14
C MET A 166 22.09 4.56 -6.73
N TRP A 167 22.98 3.87 -6.02
CA TRP A 167 23.42 4.27 -4.70
C TRP A 167 24.94 4.23 -4.68
N LEU A 168 25.52 5.20 -3.99
CA LEU A 168 26.96 5.28 -3.78
C LEU A 168 27.26 4.65 -2.43
N HIS A 169 28.20 3.71 -2.40
CA HIS A 169 28.70 3.10 -1.17
C HIS A 169 30.10 3.64 -0.90
N SER A 170 30.31 4.24 0.27
CA SER A 170 31.64 4.65 0.70
C SER A 170 32.48 3.42 1.03
N LYS A 171 33.74 3.41 0.59
CA LYS A 171 34.72 2.37 0.94
C LYS A 171 35.49 2.69 2.23
N ASP A 172 35.21 3.84 2.84
CA ASP A 172 35.87 4.31 4.06
C ASP A 172 35.38 3.45 5.26
N PRO A 173 36.27 2.72 5.95
CA PRO A 173 35.91 1.94 7.13
C PRO A 173 35.30 2.80 8.26
N GLU A 174 35.66 4.08 8.33
CA GLU A 174 35.21 5.04 9.35
C GLU A 174 34.03 5.89 8.85
N PHE A 175 33.41 5.55 7.72
CA PHE A 175 32.38 6.36 7.08
C PHE A 175 31.25 6.77 8.03
N THR A 176 30.75 5.81 8.81
CA THR A 176 29.65 6.05 9.76
C THR A 176 30.03 7.08 10.82
N GLU A 177 31.25 7.00 11.35
CA GLU A 177 31.73 7.91 12.39
C GLU A 177 31.86 9.34 11.84
N ARG A 178 32.47 9.50 10.66
CA ARG A 178 32.62 10.81 9.99
C ARG A 178 31.28 11.43 9.61
N VAL A 179 30.34 10.62 9.12
CA VAL A 179 28.98 11.11 8.83
C VAL A 179 28.29 11.57 10.10
N ASN A 180 28.42 10.82 11.20
CA ASN A 180 27.82 11.20 12.48
C ASN A 180 28.40 12.52 13.01
N GLU A 181 29.71 12.75 12.86
CA GLU A 181 30.33 14.02 13.25
C GLU A 181 29.74 15.21 12.48
N VAL A 182 29.63 15.10 11.15
CA VAL A 182 29.06 16.15 10.30
C VAL A 182 27.57 16.37 10.60
N VAL A 183 26.79 15.30 10.75
CA VAL A 183 25.36 15.39 11.09
C VAL A 183 25.18 16.01 12.47
N ASN A 184 26.03 15.67 13.43
CA ASN A 184 26.00 16.26 14.77
C ASN A 184 26.28 17.76 14.73
N LEU A 185 27.22 18.21 13.90
CA LEU A 185 27.49 19.64 13.68
C LEU A 185 26.27 20.38 13.09
N TYR A 186 25.53 19.75 12.17
CA TYR A 186 24.32 20.33 11.58
C TYR A 186 23.15 20.39 12.57
N ILE A 187 22.98 19.38 13.43
CA ILE A 187 21.90 19.34 14.42
C ILE A 187 22.20 20.29 15.60
N ASN A 188 23.44 20.26 16.09
CA ASN A 188 23.89 20.99 17.26
C ASN A 188 24.82 22.15 16.84
N THR A 189 24.40 22.92 15.85
CA THR A 189 25.16 24.08 15.37
C THR A 189 25.36 25.09 16.50
N PRO A 190 26.61 25.50 16.81
CA PRO A 190 26.88 26.49 17.85
C PRO A 190 26.17 27.82 17.57
N SER A 191 25.65 28.45 18.62
CA SER A 191 24.79 29.64 18.46
C SER A 191 25.52 30.87 17.94
N ASP A 192 26.82 30.96 18.24
CA ASP A 192 27.78 32.02 17.96
C ASP A 192 28.64 31.74 16.71
N GLU A 193 28.50 30.57 16.11
CA GLU A 193 29.21 30.20 14.88
C GLU A 193 28.29 30.13 13.67
N VAL A 194 28.94 30.16 12.51
CA VAL A 194 28.32 30.02 11.21
C VAL A 194 28.77 28.70 10.60
N VAL A 195 27.82 27.78 10.42
CA VAL A 195 28.08 26.52 9.72
C VAL A 195 27.51 26.61 8.31
N ILE A 196 28.38 26.36 7.33
CA ILE A 196 28.06 26.45 5.91
C ILE A 196 28.45 25.13 5.24
N CYS A 197 27.54 24.58 4.46
CA CYS A 197 27.82 23.45 3.58
C CYS A 197 28.11 23.99 2.19
N VAL A 198 29.26 23.65 1.61
CA VAL A 198 29.64 24.08 0.26
C VAL A 198 29.72 22.87 -0.65
N ASP A 199 29.09 22.98 -1.80
CA ASP A 199 29.10 21.94 -2.83
C ASP A 199 29.18 22.57 -4.23
N GLU A 200 29.59 21.76 -5.19
CA GLU A 200 29.79 22.16 -6.57
C GLU A 200 29.08 21.23 -7.55
N LYS A 201 28.49 21.82 -8.58
CA LYS A 201 27.98 21.12 -9.75
C LYS A 201 28.71 21.61 -10.98
N THR A 202 29.76 20.90 -11.35
CA THR A 202 30.59 21.20 -12.52
C THR A 202 30.06 20.55 -13.79
N GLY A 203 30.46 21.08 -14.96
CA GLY A 203 30.11 20.50 -16.26
C GLY A 203 28.62 20.53 -16.59
N MET A 204 27.86 21.44 -15.97
CA MET A 204 26.44 21.60 -16.23
C MET A 204 26.25 22.11 -17.66
N GLN A 205 25.72 21.25 -18.54
CA GLN A 205 25.50 21.62 -19.93
C GLN A 205 24.37 22.64 -20.04
N ALA A 206 24.70 23.85 -20.51
CA ALA A 206 23.71 24.85 -20.88
C ALA A 206 23.13 24.45 -22.24
N THR A 207 21.91 23.90 -22.24
CA THR A 207 21.24 23.39 -23.45
C THR A 207 19.88 24.04 -23.64
N GLU A 208 19.55 24.29 -24.90
CA GLU A 208 18.26 24.81 -25.35
C GLU A 208 17.69 23.84 -26.40
N ARG A 209 16.38 23.55 -26.33
CA ARG A 209 15.72 22.69 -27.32
C ARG A 209 15.47 23.47 -28.61
N ILE A 210 15.74 22.86 -29.77
CA ILE A 210 15.56 23.53 -31.08
C ILE A 210 14.09 23.87 -31.34
N ALA A 211 13.16 23.05 -30.84
CA ALA A 211 11.74 23.24 -30.98
C ALA A 211 11.02 23.14 -29.63
N GLU A 212 9.86 23.80 -29.53
CA GLU A 212 9.02 23.76 -28.34
C GLU A 212 8.45 22.36 -28.08
N THR A 213 8.21 22.06 -26.79
CA THR A 213 7.60 20.80 -26.36
C THR A 213 6.14 20.75 -26.82
N ILE A 214 5.78 19.67 -27.52
CA ILE A 214 4.38 19.42 -27.89
C ILE A 214 3.71 18.69 -26.74
N LEU A 215 2.75 19.35 -26.09
CA LEU A 215 1.95 18.79 -25.01
C LEU A 215 1.09 17.60 -25.48
N PRO A 216 0.81 16.63 -24.58
CA PRO A 216 0.08 15.42 -24.95
C PRO A 216 -1.37 15.72 -25.36
N LYS A 217 -1.89 14.95 -26.32
CA LYS A 217 -3.30 14.94 -26.77
C LYS A 217 -3.80 13.50 -26.85
N PRO A 218 -5.12 13.22 -26.84
CA PRO A 218 -5.62 11.86 -27.04
C PRO A 218 -5.00 11.20 -28.29
N GLY A 219 -4.36 10.04 -28.11
CA GLY A 219 -3.65 9.31 -29.17
C GLY A 219 -2.26 9.86 -29.53
N ILE A 220 -1.79 10.95 -28.91
CA ILE A 220 -0.50 11.58 -29.18
C ILE A 220 0.26 11.77 -27.86
N ALA A 221 1.37 11.05 -27.69
CA ALA A 221 2.26 11.22 -26.56
C ALA A 221 2.93 12.61 -26.59
N VAL A 222 3.39 13.07 -25.41
CA VAL A 222 4.26 14.26 -25.32
C VAL A 222 5.47 14.08 -26.23
N LYS A 223 5.85 15.14 -26.95
CA LYS A 223 7.07 15.14 -27.77
C LYS A 223 8.02 16.20 -27.25
N TYR A 224 9.18 15.74 -26.81
CA TYR A 224 10.34 16.58 -26.55
C TYR A 224 11.23 16.57 -27.78
N GLU A 225 11.69 17.73 -28.22
CA GLU A 225 12.67 17.80 -29.29
C GLU A 225 13.95 17.09 -28.83
N SER A 226 14.43 16.17 -29.65
CA SER A 226 15.63 15.39 -29.36
C SER A 226 16.89 16.21 -29.60
N GLU A 227 16.86 17.08 -30.61
CA GLU A 227 17.95 17.97 -30.93
C GLU A 227 17.99 19.17 -29.98
N TYR A 228 19.22 19.66 -29.73
CA TYR A 228 19.44 20.78 -28.83
C TYR A 228 20.62 21.63 -29.32
N ILE A 229 20.56 22.91 -29.00
CA ILE A 229 21.67 23.84 -29.15
C ILE A 229 22.50 23.77 -27.87
N ARG A 230 23.81 23.57 -28.01
CA ARG A 230 24.75 23.53 -26.89
C ARG A 230 25.41 24.90 -26.74
N HIS A 231 25.17 25.54 -25.59
CA HIS A 231 25.74 26.85 -25.22
C HIS A 231 27.03 26.74 -24.39
N GLY A 232 27.60 25.53 -24.32
CA GLY A 232 28.78 25.21 -23.51
C GLY A 232 28.44 24.55 -22.18
N THR A 233 29.38 24.60 -21.24
CA THR A 233 29.24 24.05 -19.89
C THR A 233 29.49 25.14 -18.87
N GLN A 234 28.72 25.12 -17.79
CA GLN A 234 28.87 26.00 -16.65
C GLN A 234 29.22 25.18 -15.40
N SER A 235 29.82 25.85 -14.43
CA SER A 235 30.07 25.32 -13.10
C SER A 235 29.32 26.18 -12.08
N LEU A 236 28.53 25.50 -11.24
CA LEU A 236 27.84 26.11 -10.11
C LEU A 236 28.62 25.77 -8.84
N ILE A 237 28.96 26.76 -8.03
CA ILE A 237 29.47 26.59 -6.67
C ILE A 237 28.46 27.24 -5.73
N ALA A 238 28.02 26.53 -4.71
CA ALA A 238 26.98 27.01 -3.81
C ALA A 238 27.35 26.76 -2.34
N ALA A 239 27.03 27.74 -1.51
CA ALA A 239 27.17 27.75 -0.07
C ALA A 239 25.78 27.81 0.57
N PHE A 240 25.44 26.80 1.37
CA PHE A 240 24.18 26.70 2.08
C PHE A 240 24.40 26.95 3.58
N ASP A 241 23.73 27.98 4.10
CA ASP A 241 23.70 28.27 5.53
C ASP A 241 22.68 27.38 6.22
N ILE A 242 23.16 26.47 7.07
CA ILE A 242 22.34 25.47 7.78
C ILE A 242 21.30 26.12 8.70
N LYS A 243 21.62 27.27 9.29
CA LYS A 243 20.77 27.91 10.30
C LYS A 243 19.68 28.76 9.67
N THR A 244 20.01 29.50 8.61
CA THR A 244 19.06 30.42 7.96
C THR A 244 18.32 29.79 6.79
N GLY A 245 18.87 28.72 6.19
CA GLY A 245 18.35 28.13 4.97
C GLY A 245 18.70 28.93 3.70
N ASN A 246 19.52 29.98 3.81
CA ASN A 246 19.93 30.78 2.67
C ASN A 246 20.98 30.05 1.83
N VAL A 247 20.88 30.20 0.51
CA VAL A 247 21.87 29.71 -0.46
C VAL A 247 22.51 30.89 -1.15
N ILE A 248 23.84 30.99 -1.04
CA ILE A 248 24.67 31.91 -1.83
C ILE A 248 25.34 31.07 -2.92
N ALA A 249 25.23 31.48 -4.17
CA ALA A 249 25.73 30.66 -5.27
C ALA A 249 26.28 31.52 -6.41
N GLN A 250 27.32 30.99 -7.06
CA GLN A 250 27.94 31.57 -8.24
C GLN A 250 27.93 30.54 -9.38
N CYS A 251 27.56 31.00 -10.57
CA CYS A 251 27.62 30.22 -11.81
C CYS A 251 28.63 30.88 -12.76
N GLY A 252 29.56 30.11 -13.31
CA GLY A 252 30.56 30.61 -14.25
C GLY A 252 31.16 29.53 -15.14
N ASP A 253 32.08 29.96 -16.00
CA ASP A 253 32.68 29.09 -17.04
C ASP A 253 33.68 28.07 -16.46
N SER A 254 34.23 28.32 -15.27
CA SER A 254 35.29 27.53 -14.65
C SER A 254 34.95 27.10 -13.22
N ARG A 255 35.74 26.12 -12.75
CA ARG A 255 35.82 25.74 -11.33
C ARG A 255 37.28 25.81 -10.90
N THR A 256 37.70 26.97 -10.43
CA THR A 256 39.05 27.25 -9.96
C THR A 256 39.05 27.52 -8.45
N ALA A 257 40.25 27.61 -7.85
CA ALA A 257 40.35 28.00 -6.44
C ALA A 257 39.92 29.46 -6.24
N GLU A 258 40.18 30.31 -7.24
CA GLU A 258 39.76 31.71 -7.29
C GLU A 258 38.23 31.83 -7.34
N ASP A 259 37.55 30.96 -8.10
CA ASP A 259 36.08 30.93 -8.14
C ASP A 259 35.49 30.57 -6.76
N LEU A 260 36.10 29.61 -6.06
CA LEU A 260 35.68 29.26 -4.70
C LEU A 260 35.96 30.40 -3.71
N LEU A 261 37.12 31.04 -3.80
CA LEU A 261 37.46 32.18 -2.95
C LEU A 261 36.48 33.33 -3.14
N GLY A 262 36.12 33.66 -4.39
CA GLY A 262 35.12 34.68 -4.69
C GLY A 262 33.74 34.37 -4.08
N LEU A 263 33.33 33.10 -4.07
CA LEU A 263 32.12 32.69 -3.35
C LEU A 263 32.26 32.91 -1.82
N MET A 264 33.41 32.57 -1.25
CA MET A 264 33.64 32.75 0.19
C MET A 264 33.64 34.23 0.61
N GLU A 265 34.18 35.11 -0.23
CA GLU A 265 34.10 36.57 -0.02
C GLU A 265 32.65 37.06 -0.05
N GLN A 266 31.82 36.53 -0.96
CA GLN A 266 30.37 36.85 -0.98
C GLN A 266 29.67 36.34 0.28
N VAL A 267 30.00 35.14 0.73
CA VAL A 267 29.46 34.55 1.96
C VAL A 267 29.79 35.42 3.17
N GLU A 268 31.02 35.93 3.26
CA GLU A 268 31.44 36.84 4.32
C GLU A 268 30.66 38.17 4.25
N SER A 269 30.44 38.71 3.06
CA SER A 269 29.77 40.02 2.89
C SER A 269 28.28 40.07 3.29
N VAL A 270 27.63 38.91 3.38
CA VAL A 270 26.19 38.79 3.67
C VAL A 270 25.93 38.51 5.16
N LYS A 271 26.99 38.38 5.98
CA LYS A 271 26.91 38.08 7.43
C LYS A 271 27.55 39.15 8.29
#